data_AF-A0A926YEM8-F1
#
_entry.id   AF-A0A926YEM8-F1
#
_cell.length_a   1.000
_cell.length_b   1.000
_cell.length_c   1.000
_cell.angle_alpha   90.00
_cell.angle_beta   90.00
_cell.angle_gamma   90.00
#
_symmetry.space_group_name_H-M   'P 1'
#
loop_
_entity.id
_entity.type
_entity.pdbx_description
1 polymer ?
#
loop_
_entity_poly.entity_id
_entity_poly.type
_entity_poly.pdbx_seq_one_letter_code
_entity_poly.pdbx_strand_id
1 'polypeptide(L)'
;MYVNKPPTENTNSQIGLSANKENLKLNLSTNKGNLEFNINDLEKNEEIGMYSSNDNLDIDKNTSRNLQKQLREKFLEAFALLDNRDRGKEAESNITFCLYRIKPHESIREPLLTLLSRLPWRSEAVCSCLGRFRNDSAVVLGLKNFIKEHDVYSWHRANSLEALYQVSGAKNVAFICRDWLADIQLDWHARMIATRILAKLPGQHAYFMECLQREQHTSDNDPEATALLRQELAYGAFQEIESYHKQLAIFRLICKDKSPVLHRLAVYLVQELKCKVTWDDLKPYYQGMSNLSDLVRDLGLSQDAPKHCFIFQTISNMYGVSLSQSDLRLFYGMHYDRAVDKLRESVSNYHQSPSEYIRTFHQFAHLTLIAFYEYVFPSESGLHDGYAALTDRKVLTHTLPNGLDTWKELGSMRNRVDHPVDKKTKSHSKKITVEEAEFLLKRLEVALQEIFSFWLNSSSITTTVSIP
;
A
#
# COMPACT_ATOMS: atom_id res chain seq x y z
N MET A 1 -32.67 -44.05 62.11
CA MET A 1 -32.43 -42.67 61.63
C MET A 1 -32.41 -42.73 60.11
N TYR A 2 -33.60 -42.78 59.52
CA TYR A 2 -34.27 -41.70 58.76
C TYR A 2 -33.52 -41.39 57.42
N VAL A 3 -33.88 -41.97 56.26
CA VAL A 3 -35.08 -41.71 55.40
C VAL A 3 -34.90 -40.33 54.69
N ASN A 4 -34.95 -40.10 53.37
CA ASN A 4 -35.79 -40.52 52.23
C ASN A 4 -34.97 -40.32 50.92
N LYS A 5 -34.99 -41.21 49.91
CA LYS A 5 -35.91 -41.31 48.75
C LYS A 5 -36.12 -40.04 47.87
N PRO A 6 -36.05 -40.18 46.53
CA PRO A 6 -36.21 -39.13 45.51
C PRO A 6 -37.68 -38.97 45.08
N PRO A 7 -38.00 -38.02 44.20
CA PRO A 7 -38.66 -38.39 42.92
C PRO A 7 -38.28 -37.41 41.78
N THR A 8 -38.49 -37.59 40.47
CA THR A 8 -39.20 -38.52 39.56
C THR A 8 -38.79 -38.05 38.14
N GLU A 9 -38.52 -38.89 37.14
CA GLU A 9 -39.53 -39.51 36.26
C GLU A 9 -40.50 -38.44 35.67
N ASN A 10 -40.86 -38.40 34.38
CA ASN A 10 -40.96 -39.49 33.43
C ASN A 10 -41.35 -38.95 32.03
N THR A 11 -40.96 -39.68 30.97
CA THR A 11 -41.75 -40.05 29.77
C THR A 11 -42.34 -38.94 28.88
N ASN A 12 -42.31 -38.95 27.55
CA ASN A 12 -42.33 -39.99 26.51
C ASN A 12 -41.79 -39.31 25.22
N SER A 13 -40.92 -39.90 24.38
CA SER A 13 -41.25 -40.84 23.28
C SER A 13 -42.54 -40.44 22.52
N GLN A 14 -42.69 -40.43 21.20
CA GLN A 14 -41.96 -40.96 20.08
C GLN A 14 -42.72 -40.46 18.82
N ILE A 15 -41.99 -40.26 17.71
CA ILE A 15 -42.44 -40.48 16.31
C ILE A 15 -43.44 -39.49 15.69
N GLY A 16 -43.10 -38.98 14.50
CA GLY A 16 -44.11 -38.51 13.55
C GLY A 16 -43.60 -37.59 12.45
N LEU A 17 -43.06 -38.17 11.38
CA LEU A 17 -42.93 -37.52 10.07
C LEU A 17 -44.30 -36.97 9.61
N SER A 18 -44.36 -35.72 9.13
CA SER A 18 -44.96 -35.39 7.84
C SER A 18 -44.89 -33.89 7.55
N ALA A 19 -44.43 -33.56 6.35
CA ALA A 19 -44.53 -32.26 5.74
C ALA A 19 -45.98 -31.74 5.71
N ASN A 20 -46.17 -30.44 5.86
CA ASN A 20 -47.05 -29.71 4.95
C ASN A 20 -46.78 -28.20 4.93
N LYS A 21 -46.71 -27.71 3.70
CA LYS A 21 -46.72 -26.30 3.31
C LYS A 21 -48.07 -25.69 3.66
N GLU A 22 -48.07 -24.45 4.13
CA GLU A 22 -48.80 -23.31 3.55
C GLU A 22 -49.13 -22.22 4.59
N ASN A 23 -48.83 -20.99 4.19
CA ASN A 23 -49.57 -19.75 4.45
C ASN A 23 -49.83 -19.32 5.90
N LEU A 24 -49.19 -18.21 6.29
CA LEU A 24 -49.89 -17.03 6.83
C LEU A 24 -48.96 -15.81 6.85
N LYS A 25 -49.17 -14.91 5.90
CA LYS A 25 -48.91 -13.47 6.04
C LYS A 25 -50.09 -12.89 6.84
N LEU A 26 -49.83 -12.18 7.93
CA LEU A 26 -50.54 -10.92 8.25
C LEU A 26 -49.85 -10.15 9.38
N ASN A 27 -49.88 -8.84 9.19
CA ASN A 27 -49.12 -7.77 9.84
C ASN A 27 -49.69 -7.29 11.18
N LEU A 28 -48.93 -6.37 11.77
CA LEU A 28 -49.26 -5.28 12.72
C LEU A 28 -49.01 -5.61 14.20
N SER A 29 -47.83 -5.22 14.73
CA SER A 29 -47.56 -3.92 15.41
C SER A 29 -48.31 -3.81 16.75
N THR A 30 -47.72 -3.56 17.92
CA THR A 30 -46.70 -2.56 18.25
C THR A 30 -46.37 -2.79 19.73
N ASN A 31 -45.10 -2.79 20.16
CA ASN A 31 -44.73 -1.92 21.27
C ASN A 31 -43.22 -1.70 21.39
N LYS A 32 -42.91 -0.44 21.70
CA LYS A 32 -41.61 0.21 21.67
C LYS A 32 -40.69 -0.24 22.81
N GLY A 33 -39.42 -0.44 22.49
CA GLY A 33 -38.32 -0.52 23.44
C GLY A 33 -37.00 -0.31 22.71
N ASN A 34 -36.41 0.87 22.88
CA ASN A 34 -35.19 1.34 22.21
C ASN A 34 -34.02 0.33 22.30
N LEU A 35 -33.51 -0.07 21.13
CA LEU A 35 -32.15 -0.56 20.92
C LEU A 35 -31.76 -0.15 19.50
N GLU A 36 -31.00 0.95 19.40
CA GLU A 36 -30.40 1.43 18.17
C GLU A 36 -29.37 0.41 17.67
N PHE A 37 -29.78 -0.43 16.73
CA PHE A 37 -28.88 -1.13 15.82
C PHE A 37 -28.82 -0.32 14.52
N ASN A 38 -27.64 0.20 14.21
CA ASN A 38 -27.38 0.91 12.96
C ASN A 38 -27.24 -0.13 11.84
N ILE A 39 -28.33 -0.32 11.09
CA ILE A 39 -28.39 -1.07 9.83
C ILE A 39 -28.14 -0.05 8.71
N ASN A 40 -26.98 -0.15 8.05
CA ASN A 40 -26.70 0.55 6.80
C ASN A 40 -26.04 -0.40 5.79
N ASP A 41 -26.59 -1.62 5.72
CA ASP A 41 -26.27 -2.58 4.68
C ASP A 41 -27.53 -2.86 3.85
N LEU A 42 -27.41 -2.62 2.54
CA LEU A 42 -28.26 -3.09 1.43
C LEU A 42 -29.65 -2.44 1.23
N GLU A 43 -29.68 -1.47 0.31
CA GLU A 43 -30.60 -1.40 -0.84
C GLU A 43 -29.94 -0.51 -1.91
N LYS A 44 -29.38 -1.05 -3.01
CA LYS A 44 -30.06 -1.36 -4.28
C LYS A 44 -30.95 -0.22 -4.79
N ASN A 45 -30.43 0.54 -5.75
CA ASN A 45 -31.22 1.09 -6.84
C ASN A 45 -30.76 0.42 -8.14
N GLU A 46 -31.64 -0.42 -8.68
CA GLU A 46 -31.63 -0.84 -10.08
C GLU A 46 -32.16 0.32 -10.93
N GLU A 47 -31.39 0.74 -11.94
CA GLU A 47 -31.99 1.28 -13.15
C GLU A 47 -31.46 0.53 -14.37
N ILE A 48 -32.42 0.15 -15.19
CA ILE A 48 -32.36 -0.80 -16.30
C ILE A 48 -31.72 -0.11 -17.51
N GLY A 49 -30.64 -0.70 -18.03
CA GLY A 49 -30.11 -0.43 -19.36
C GLY A 49 -30.01 -1.72 -20.15
N MET A 50 -30.92 -1.92 -21.11
CA MET A 50 -30.97 -3.09 -21.99
C MET A 50 -29.72 -3.26 -22.86
N TYR A 51 -29.30 -4.53 -22.98
CA TYR A 51 -28.58 -5.19 -24.08
C TYR A 51 -27.50 -4.40 -24.84
N SER A 52 -26.24 -4.74 -24.54
CA SER A 52 -25.18 -4.87 -25.56
C SER A 52 -23.96 -5.62 -25.01
N SER A 53 -23.68 -6.79 -25.62
CA SER A 53 -22.35 -7.42 -25.75
C SER A 53 -21.72 -8.10 -24.52
N ASN A 54 -22.25 -9.29 -24.15
CA ASN A 54 -21.58 -10.23 -23.25
C ASN A 54 -20.42 -11.03 -23.91
N ASP A 55 -20.26 -10.92 -25.23
CA ASP A 55 -19.26 -11.73 -25.97
C ASP A 55 -17.81 -11.32 -25.69
N ASN A 56 -17.53 -10.04 -25.45
CA ASN A 56 -16.16 -9.56 -25.19
C ASN A 56 -15.63 -9.98 -23.81
N LEU A 57 -16.50 -10.08 -22.80
CA LEU A 57 -16.13 -10.55 -21.46
C LEU A 57 -15.84 -12.06 -21.46
N ASP A 58 -16.52 -12.83 -22.30
CA ASP A 58 -16.30 -14.28 -22.42
C ASP A 58 -15.10 -14.62 -23.31
N ILE A 59 -14.80 -13.82 -24.34
CA ILE A 59 -13.56 -13.97 -25.15
C ILE A 59 -12.31 -13.69 -24.29
N ASP A 60 -12.33 -12.64 -23.46
CA ASP A 60 -11.20 -12.31 -22.56
C ASP A 60 -11.04 -13.35 -21.44
N LYS A 61 -12.14 -13.86 -20.89
CA LYS A 61 -12.10 -14.98 -19.92
C LYS A 61 -11.60 -16.26 -20.56
N ASN A 62 -12.01 -16.58 -21.78
CA ASN A 62 -11.57 -17.79 -22.49
C ASN A 62 -10.11 -17.70 -22.91
N THR A 63 -9.65 -16.54 -23.39
CA THR A 63 -8.24 -16.29 -23.70
C THR A 63 -7.37 -16.38 -22.45
N SER A 64 -7.83 -15.81 -21.32
CA SER A 64 -7.15 -15.92 -20.03
C SER A 64 -7.10 -17.34 -19.48
N ARG A 65 -8.20 -18.11 -19.61
CA ARG A 65 -8.26 -19.53 -19.21
C ARG A 65 -7.34 -20.41 -20.06
N ASN A 66 -7.31 -20.19 -21.37
CA ASN A 66 -6.44 -20.91 -22.30
C ASN A 66 -4.96 -20.62 -22.01
N LEU A 67 -4.59 -19.35 -21.78
CA LEU A 67 -3.23 -18.98 -21.40
C LEU A 67 -2.81 -19.65 -20.07
N GLN A 68 -3.68 -19.66 -19.07
CA GLN A 68 -3.38 -20.30 -17.80
C GLN A 68 -3.29 -21.83 -17.92
N LYS A 69 -4.06 -22.44 -18.84
CA LYS A 69 -3.93 -23.87 -19.17
C LYS A 69 -2.56 -24.16 -19.80
N GLN A 70 -2.16 -23.38 -20.81
CA GLN A 70 -0.85 -23.51 -21.46
C GLN A 70 0.31 -23.31 -20.48
N LEU A 71 0.21 -22.32 -19.57
CA LEU A 71 1.22 -22.11 -18.53
C LEU A 71 1.31 -23.30 -17.56
N ARG A 72 0.17 -23.92 -17.20
CA ARG A 72 0.16 -25.14 -16.37
C ARG A 72 0.78 -26.33 -17.09
N GLU A 73 0.42 -26.56 -18.35
CA GLU A 73 0.98 -27.62 -19.18
C GLU A 73 2.50 -27.46 -19.31
N LYS A 74 2.96 -26.27 -19.70
CA LYS A 74 4.39 -25.94 -19.78
C LYS A 74 5.12 -26.12 -18.46
N PHE A 75 4.51 -25.73 -17.35
CA PHE A 75 5.09 -25.93 -16.02
C PHE A 75 5.25 -27.42 -15.68
N LEU A 76 4.21 -28.22 -15.92
CA LEU A 76 4.23 -29.66 -15.62
C LEU A 76 5.20 -30.43 -16.52
N GLU A 77 5.26 -30.09 -17.81
CA GLU A 77 6.26 -30.64 -18.74
C GLU A 77 7.68 -30.32 -18.30
N ALA A 78 7.94 -29.06 -17.93
CA ALA A 78 9.25 -28.64 -17.43
C ALA A 78 9.59 -29.32 -16.10
N PHE A 79 8.63 -29.44 -15.18
CA PHE A 79 8.83 -30.14 -13.90
C PHE A 79 9.21 -31.62 -14.10
N ALA A 80 8.57 -32.31 -15.05
CA ALA A 80 8.89 -33.70 -15.38
C ALA A 80 10.29 -33.88 -15.99
N LEU A 81 10.82 -32.84 -16.64
CA LEU A 81 12.15 -32.84 -17.26
C LEU A 81 13.27 -32.30 -16.36
N LEU A 82 12.97 -31.95 -15.11
CA LEU A 82 13.92 -31.24 -14.24
C LEU A 82 15.18 -32.06 -13.93
N ASP A 83 15.07 -33.40 -13.80
CA ASP A 83 16.22 -34.30 -13.59
C ASP A 83 16.86 -34.79 -14.91
N ASN A 84 16.34 -34.35 -16.06
CA ASN A 84 16.90 -34.76 -17.35
C ASN A 84 18.27 -34.08 -17.56
N ARG A 85 19.30 -34.89 -17.82
CA ARG A 85 20.69 -34.42 -17.96
C ARG A 85 20.87 -33.36 -19.06
N ASP A 86 20.14 -33.48 -20.16
CA ASP A 86 20.31 -32.61 -21.33
C ASP A 86 19.32 -31.43 -21.32
N ARG A 87 18.13 -31.62 -20.73
CA ARG A 87 17.05 -30.62 -20.73
C ARG A 87 16.82 -29.91 -19.39
N GLY A 88 17.52 -30.31 -18.33
CA GLY A 88 17.28 -29.80 -16.96
C GLY A 88 17.44 -28.29 -16.83
N LYS A 89 18.43 -27.67 -17.51
CA LYS A 89 18.62 -26.21 -17.50
C LYS A 89 17.48 -25.47 -18.19
N GLU A 90 17.02 -25.98 -19.33
CA GLU A 90 15.88 -25.43 -20.06
C GLU A 90 14.59 -25.59 -19.25
N ALA A 91 14.41 -26.75 -18.62
CA ALA A 91 13.32 -27.04 -17.70
C ALA A 91 13.29 -26.05 -16.52
N GLU A 92 14.42 -25.80 -15.85
CA GLU A 92 14.49 -24.82 -14.76
C GLU A 92 14.11 -23.40 -15.22
N SER A 93 14.59 -22.99 -16.39
CA SER A 93 14.24 -21.68 -16.98
C SER A 93 12.73 -21.58 -17.25
N ASN A 94 12.15 -22.63 -17.84
CA ASN A 94 10.72 -22.72 -18.11
C ASN A 94 9.88 -22.75 -16.83
N ILE A 95 10.32 -23.47 -15.78
CA ILE A 95 9.70 -23.44 -14.45
C ILE A 95 9.70 -22.01 -13.91
N THR A 96 10.87 -21.36 -13.87
CA THR A 96 11.01 -19.99 -13.34
C THR A 96 10.12 -19.00 -14.09
N PHE A 97 10.08 -19.11 -15.42
CA PHE A 97 9.18 -18.31 -16.26
C PHE A 97 7.71 -18.47 -15.86
N CYS A 98 7.29 -19.71 -15.61
CA CYS A 98 5.92 -20.05 -15.23
C CYS A 98 5.59 -19.60 -13.81
N LEU A 99 6.51 -19.75 -12.84
CA LEU A 99 6.29 -19.43 -11.43
C LEU A 99 5.78 -17.99 -11.23
N TYR A 100 6.30 -17.01 -11.96
CA TYR A 100 5.81 -15.63 -11.83
C TYR A 100 4.41 -15.39 -12.45
N ARG A 101 3.95 -16.25 -13.37
CA ARG A 101 2.78 -16.00 -14.24
C ARG A 101 1.59 -16.93 -14.00
N ILE A 102 1.84 -18.09 -13.40
CA ILE A 102 0.84 -19.12 -13.18
C ILE A 102 -0.08 -18.75 -12.00
N LYS A 103 -1.39 -18.90 -12.16
CA LYS A 103 -2.34 -18.71 -11.06
C LYS A 103 -2.43 -20.00 -10.22
N PRO A 104 -2.79 -19.89 -8.92
CA PRO A 104 -3.02 -21.04 -8.06
C PRO A 104 -3.98 -22.05 -8.70
N HIS A 105 -3.59 -23.32 -8.68
CA HIS A 105 -4.38 -24.43 -9.20
C HIS A 105 -3.97 -25.73 -8.51
N GLU A 106 -4.92 -26.63 -8.26
CA GLU A 106 -4.68 -27.89 -7.55
C GLU A 106 -3.61 -28.75 -8.25
N SER A 107 -3.64 -28.84 -9.58
CA SER A 107 -2.73 -29.69 -10.36
C SER A 107 -1.24 -29.34 -10.23
N ILE A 108 -0.90 -28.13 -9.76
CA ILE A 108 0.50 -27.69 -9.61
C ILE A 108 0.92 -27.60 -8.14
N ARG A 109 0.00 -27.81 -7.19
CA ARG A 109 0.24 -27.64 -5.75
C ARG A 109 1.39 -28.51 -5.25
N GLU A 110 1.28 -29.82 -5.44
CA GLU A 110 2.30 -30.79 -4.99
C GLU A 110 3.64 -30.60 -5.71
N PRO A 111 3.68 -30.41 -7.05
CA PRO A 111 4.91 -30.01 -7.73
C PRO A 111 5.57 -28.76 -7.12
N LEU A 112 4.81 -27.71 -6.81
CA LEU A 112 5.34 -26.48 -6.21
C LEU A 112 5.94 -26.71 -4.82
N LEU A 113 5.27 -27.49 -3.97
CA LEU A 113 5.80 -27.86 -2.66
C LEU A 113 7.09 -28.66 -2.79
N THR A 114 7.16 -29.57 -3.77
CA THR A 114 8.36 -30.36 -4.06
C THR A 114 9.53 -29.47 -4.53
N LEU A 115 9.26 -28.36 -5.22
CA LEU A 115 10.30 -27.43 -5.66
C LEU A 115 11.02 -26.72 -4.50
N LEU A 116 10.41 -26.63 -3.31
CA LEU A 116 11.07 -26.02 -2.13
C LEU A 116 12.38 -26.73 -1.80
N SER A 117 12.42 -28.06 -1.83
CA SER A 117 13.64 -28.83 -1.56
C SER A 117 14.53 -28.99 -2.80
N ARG A 118 13.95 -29.03 -4.00
CA ARG A 118 14.68 -29.31 -5.24
C ARG A 118 15.40 -28.10 -5.84
N LEU A 119 14.85 -26.90 -5.72
CA LEU A 119 15.42 -25.67 -6.30
C LEU A 119 15.58 -24.58 -5.23
N PRO A 120 16.42 -24.78 -4.20
CA PRO A 120 16.59 -23.79 -3.14
C PRO A 120 17.04 -22.43 -3.70
N TRP A 121 17.89 -22.39 -4.73
CA TRP A 121 18.32 -21.14 -5.39
C TRP A 121 17.20 -20.39 -6.13
N ARG A 122 16.01 -20.99 -6.32
CA ARG A 122 14.79 -20.36 -6.87
C ARG A 122 13.71 -20.13 -5.82
N SER A 123 14.07 -20.23 -4.54
CA SER A 123 13.18 -20.08 -3.39
C SER A 123 12.20 -18.91 -3.51
N GLU A 124 12.67 -17.71 -3.87
CA GLU A 124 11.83 -16.52 -3.97
C GLU A 124 10.68 -16.71 -4.96
N ALA A 125 10.97 -17.22 -6.16
CA ALA A 125 9.96 -17.47 -7.19
C ALA A 125 8.96 -18.55 -6.76
N VAL A 126 9.45 -19.61 -6.13
CA VAL A 126 8.61 -20.72 -5.62
C VAL A 126 7.69 -20.22 -4.51
N CYS A 127 8.25 -19.54 -3.51
CA CYS A 127 7.55 -19.00 -2.35
C CYS A 127 6.53 -17.92 -2.75
N SER A 128 6.88 -17.04 -3.69
CA SER A 128 5.96 -16.05 -4.27
C SER A 128 4.76 -16.72 -4.93
N CYS A 129 4.98 -17.83 -5.65
CA CYS A 129 3.89 -18.59 -6.25
C CYS A 129 3.01 -19.28 -5.21
N LEU A 130 3.62 -19.95 -4.21
CA LEU A 130 2.93 -20.61 -3.09
C LEU A 130 2.10 -19.61 -2.27
N GLY A 131 2.62 -18.39 -2.05
CA GLY A 131 1.93 -17.29 -1.35
C GLY A 131 0.57 -16.91 -1.93
N ARG A 132 0.31 -17.23 -3.21
CA ARG A 132 -0.97 -16.97 -3.88
C ARG A 132 -2.06 -18.00 -3.57
N PHE A 133 -1.74 -19.16 -2.99
CA PHE A 133 -2.70 -20.22 -2.61
C PHE A 133 -3.42 -19.87 -1.30
N ARG A 134 -4.16 -18.75 -1.27
CA ARG A 134 -4.82 -18.21 -0.07
C ARG A 134 -5.65 -19.28 0.65
N ASN A 135 -5.38 -19.48 1.94
CA ASN A 135 -6.05 -20.44 2.84
C ASN A 135 -5.98 -21.93 2.41
N ASP A 136 -5.05 -22.31 1.54
CA ASP A 136 -4.86 -23.70 1.15
C ASP A 136 -4.15 -24.50 2.26
N SER A 137 -4.87 -25.44 2.87
CA SER A 137 -4.37 -26.20 4.05
C SER A 137 -3.16 -27.06 3.75
N ALA A 138 -3.06 -27.61 2.54
CA ALA A 138 -1.92 -28.43 2.14
C ALA A 138 -0.67 -27.58 1.95
N VAL A 139 -0.81 -26.39 1.36
CA VAL A 139 0.30 -25.43 1.25
C VAL A 139 0.74 -24.93 2.62
N VAL A 140 -0.20 -24.61 3.52
CA VAL A 140 0.10 -24.22 4.92
C VAL A 140 0.91 -25.30 5.62
N LEU A 141 0.48 -26.56 5.55
CA LEU A 141 1.16 -27.67 6.19
C LEU A 141 2.56 -27.89 5.59
N GLY A 142 2.67 -27.89 4.26
CA GLY A 142 3.95 -28.05 3.57
C GLY A 142 4.96 -26.98 3.94
N LEU A 143 4.55 -25.70 3.98
CA LEU A 143 5.41 -24.60 4.39
C LEU A 143 5.80 -24.68 5.87
N LYS A 144 4.88 -25.06 6.77
CA LYS A 144 5.19 -25.26 8.20
C LYS A 144 6.23 -26.35 8.42
N ASN A 145 6.07 -27.50 7.75
CA ASN A 145 7.02 -28.61 7.84
C ASN A 145 8.38 -28.17 7.30
N PHE A 146 8.41 -27.51 6.14
CA PHE A 146 9.64 -27.01 5.54
C PHE A 146 10.39 -26.02 6.46
N ILE A 147 9.69 -25.05 7.05
CA ILE A 147 10.28 -24.06 7.97
C ILE A 147 10.89 -24.72 9.22
N LYS A 148 10.25 -25.79 9.70
CA LYS A 148 10.68 -26.54 10.90
C LYS A 148 11.87 -27.45 10.61
N GLU A 149 11.89 -28.10 9.46
CA GLU A 149 12.86 -29.14 9.10
C GLU A 149 14.11 -28.57 8.41
N HIS A 150 13.97 -27.46 7.68
CA HIS A 150 15.10 -26.86 6.95
C HIS A 150 16.01 -26.06 7.88
N ASP A 151 17.29 -26.39 7.90
CA ASP A 151 18.33 -25.78 8.75
C ASP A 151 19.50 -25.18 7.96
N VAL A 152 19.59 -25.45 6.65
CA VAL A 152 20.76 -25.07 5.83
C VAL A 152 20.77 -23.59 5.46
N TYR A 153 19.64 -23.05 4.96
CA TYR A 153 19.60 -21.70 4.39
C TYR A 153 18.53 -20.82 5.06
N SER A 154 18.97 -19.91 5.94
CA SER A 154 18.06 -18.99 6.66
C SER A 154 17.23 -18.12 5.73
N TRP A 155 17.78 -17.68 4.60
CA TRP A 155 17.06 -16.88 3.62
C TRP A 155 15.92 -17.67 2.94
N HIS A 156 16.09 -18.97 2.73
CA HIS A 156 15.07 -19.85 2.16
C HIS A 156 13.93 -20.12 3.15
N ARG A 157 14.28 -20.32 4.43
CA ARG A 157 13.29 -20.36 5.53
C ARG A 157 12.51 -19.05 5.60
N ALA A 158 13.19 -17.91 5.47
CA ALA A 158 12.57 -16.60 5.53
C ALA A 158 11.55 -16.38 4.39
N ASN A 159 11.90 -16.73 3.15
CA ASN A 159 10.98 -16.70 2.02
C ASN A 159 9.77 -17.63 2.23
N SER A 160 10.01 -18.81 2.83
CA SER A 160 8.93 -19.75 3.16
C SER A 160 8.01 -19.21 4.26
N LEU A 161 8.55 -18.51 5.26
CA LEU A 161 7.76 -17.83 6.30
C LEU A 161 6.91 -16.71 5.71
N GLU A 162 7.47 -15.92 4.79
CA GLU A 162 6.74 -14.88 4.06
C GLU A 162 5.60 -15.49 3.22
N ALA A 163 5.85 -16.60 2.52
CA ALA A 163 4.80 -17.33 1.80
C ALA A 163 3.71 -17.87 2.75
N LEU A 164 4.10 -18.41 3.91
CA LEU A 164 3.17 -18.93 4.91
C LEU A 164 2.30 -17.80 5.48
N TYR A 165 2.89 -16.63 5.73
CA TYR A 165 2.18 -15.41 6.09
C TYR A 165 1.17 -15.03 5.00
N GLN A 166 1.56 -15.04 3.72
CA GLN A 166 0.65 -14.69 2.63
C GLN A 166 -0.51 -15.68 2.50
N VAL A 167 -0.27 -16.97 2.72
CA VAL A 167 -1.31 -18.00 2.63
C VAL A 167 -2.26 -17.98 3.83
N SER A 168 -1.73 -17.79 5.05
CA SER A 168 -2.48 -18.02 6.31
C SER A 168 -2.72 -16.76 7.16
N GLY A 169 -2.09 -15.64 6.84
CA GLY A 169 -2.19 -14.38 7.58
C GLY A 169 -1.24 -14.27 8.78
N ALA A 170 -0.94 -13.04 9.20
CA ALA A 170 0.07 -12.73 10.21
C ALA A 170 -0.21 -13.38 11.59
N LYS A 171 -1.48 -13.49 11.99
CA LYS A 171 -1.87 -14.10 13.28
C LYS A 171 -1.40 -15.56 13.40
N ASN A 172 -1.47 -16.32 12.29
CA ASN A 172 -1.16 -17.75 12.27
C ASN A 172 0.35 -18.05 12.29
N VAL A 173 1.18 -17.07 12.00
CA VAL A 173 2.65 -17.18 11.99
C VAL A 173 3.33 -16.39 13.10
N ALA A 174 2.57 -15.61 13.88
CA ALA A 174 3.09 -14.71 14.90
C ALA A 174 4.00 -15.40 15.94
N PHE A 175 3.67 -16.64 16.33
CA PHE A 175 4.50 -17.43 17.25
C PHE A 175 5.87 -17.72 16.64
N ILE A 176 5.93 -18.15 15.37
CA ILE A 176 7.19 -18.40 14.66
C ILE A 176 8.01 -17.11 14.58
N CYS A 177 7.36 -15.99 14.26
CA CYS A 177 8.04 -14.69 14.20
C CYS A 177 8.64 -14.28 15.55
N ARG A 178 7.95 -14.53 16.67
CA ARG A 178 8.48 -14.21 18.01
C ARG A 178 9.64 -15.12 18.39
N ASP A 179 9.54 -16.41 18.10
CA ASP A 179 10.63 -17.36 18.35
C ASP A 179 11.88 -16.98 17.56
N TRP A 180 11.71 -16.63 16.28
CA TRP A 180 12.80 -16.19 15.42
C TRP A 180 13.43 -14.88 15.88
N LEU A 181 12.61 -13.91 16.31
CA LEU A 181 13.14 -12.67 16.87
C LEU A 181 13.83 -12.92 18.21
N ALA A 182 13.36 -13.86 19.03
CA ALA A 182 14.00 -14.19 20.30
C ALA A 182 15.40 -14.81 20.11
N ASP A 183 15.61 -15.57 19.02
CA ASP A 183 16.87 -16.21 18.68
C ASP A 183 17.90 -15.23 18.08
N ILE A 184 18.89 -14.85 18.88
CA ILE A 184 19.94 -13.90 18.49
C ILE A 184 20.92 -14.52 17.46
N GLN A 185 21.02 -15.85 17.41
CA GLN A 185 21.91 -16.58 16.51
C GLN A 185 21.31 -16.73 15.11
N LEU A 186 20.00 -16.55 14.96
CA LEU A 186 19.34 -16.61 13.66
C LEU A 186 19.79 -15.44 12.79
N ASP A 187 20.01 -15.67 11.49
CA ASP A 187 20.45 -14.62 10.58
C ASP A 187 19.51 -13.40 10.58
N TRP A 188 20.11 -12.20 10.55
CA TRP A 188 19.41 -10.93 10.62
C TRP A 188 18.31 -10.79 9.55
N HIS A 189 18.51 -11.35 8.35
CA HIS A 189 17.53 -11.33 7.26
C HIS A 189 16.24 -12.09 7.62
N ALA A 190 16.37 -13.27 8.23
CA ALA A 190 15.21 -14.06 8.66
C ALA A 190 14.43 -13.33 9.77
N ARG A 191 15.17 -12.74 10.72
CA ARG A 191 14.61 -11.87 11.75
C ARG A 191 13.90 -10.64 11.16
N MET A 192 14.45 -10.02 10.11
CA MET A 192 13.80 -8.89 9.43
C MET A 192 12.44 -9.27 8.83
N ILE A 193 12.34 -10.41 8.15
CA ILE A 193 11.06 -10.90 7.62
C ILE A 193 10.07 -11.15 8.76
N ALA A 194 10.52 -11.77 9.85
CA ALA A 194 9.69 -11.95 11.05
C ALA A 194 9.17 -10.62 11.62
N THR A 195 10.02 -9.58 11.70
CA THR A 195 9.62 -8.23 12.13
C THR A 195 8.55 -7.64 11.22
N ARG A 196 8.74 -7.68 9.90
CA ARG A 196 7.78 -7.11 8.92
C ARG A 196 6.41 -7.76 9.01
N ILE A 197 6.37 -9.08 9.16
CA ILE A 197 5.14 -9.85 9.34
C ILE A 197 4.47 -9.48 10.66
N LEU A 198 5.23 -9.48 11.75
CA LEU A 198 4.70 -9.23 13.09
C LEU A 198 4.17 -7.80 13.22
N ALA A 199 4.78 -6.83 12.52
CA ALA A 199 4.34 -5.43 12.50
C ALA A 199 2.94 -5.22 11.89
N LYS A 200 2.41 -6.20 11.15
CA LYS A 200 1.02 -6.20 10.68
C LYS A 200 0.01 -6.47 11.79
N LEU A 201 0.45 -6.88 12.98
CA LEU A 201 -0.42 -7.10 14.13
C LEU A 201 -0.41 -5.89 15.07
N PRO A 202 -1.56 -5.53 15.68
CA PRO A 202 -1.60 -4.47 16.66
C PRO A 202 -0.85 -4.87 17.94
N GLY A 203 -0.43 -3.86 18.71
CA GLY A 203 0.10 -4.05 20.06
C GLY A 203 1.54 -4.58 20.15
N GLN A 204 2.31 -4.59 19.06
CA GLN A 204 3.68 -5.11 19.08
C GLN A 204 4.74 -4.10 19.55
N HIS A 205 4.35 -2.85 19.83
CA HIS A 205 5.25 -1.77 20.22
C HIS A 205 6.27 -2.16 21.30
N ALA A 206 5.79 -2.60 22.46
CA ALA A 206 6.67 -2.88 23.61
C ALA A 206 7.67 -3.99 23.28
N TYR A 207 7.21 -5.02 22.57
CA TYR A 207 8.05 -6.13 22.14
C TYR A 207 9.12 -5.69 21.13
N PHE A 208 8.77 -4.85 20.16
CA PHE A 208 9.76 -4.30 19.22
C PHE A 208 10.74 -3.34 19.89
N MET A 209 10.31 -2.56 20.89
CA MET A 209 11.21 -1.71 21.67
C MET A 209 12.24 -2.54 22.44
N GLU A 210 11.82 -3.63 23.08
CA GLU A 210 12.70 -4.57 23.77
C GLU A 210 13.70 -5.22 22.80
N CYS A 211 13.21 -5.71 21.65
CA CYS A 211 14.07 -6.29 20.62
C CYS A 211 15.09 -5.27 20.09
N LEU A 212 14.66 -4.03 19.81
CA LEU A 212 15.52 -2.96 19.31
C LEU A 212 16.65 -2.66 20.31
N GLN A 213 16.33 -2.50 21.59
CA GLN A 213 17.33 -2.26 22.64
C GLN A 213 18.35 -3.40 22.71
N ARG A 214 17.87 -4.64 22.69
CA ARG A 214 18.74 -5.82 22.71
C ARG A 214 19.70 -5.84 21.51
N GLU A 215 19.20 -5.60 20.29
CA GLU A 215 20.03 -5.54 19.07
C GLU A 215 21.01 -4.34 19.04
N GLN A 216 20.74 -3.27 19.79
CA GLN A 216 21.66 -2.13 19.95
C GLN A 216 22.85 -2.46 20.87
N HIS A 217 22.68 -3.42 21.77
CA HIS A 217 23.70 -3.81 22.75
C HIS A 217 24.52 -5.04 22.32
N THR A 218 24.16 -5.72 21.24
CA THR A 218 24.91 -6.86 20.70
C THR A 218 26.25 -6.40 20.09
N SER A 219 27.37 -6.79 20.70
CA SER A 219 28.73 -6.40 20.29
C SER A 219 29.31 -7.19 19.12
N ASP A 220 28.75 -8.36 18.83
CA ASP A 220 29.45 -9.41 18.06
C ASP A 220 29.05 -9.47 16.58
N ASN A 221 28.06 -8.67 16.17
CA ASN A 221 27.54 -8.69 14.80
C ASN A 221 28.08 -7.52 13.98
N ASP A 222 28.17 -7.73 12.66
CA ASP A 222 28.42 -6.66 11.70
C ASP A 222 27.42 -5.50 11.94
N PRO A 223 27.92 -4.33 12.37
CA PRO A 223 27.07 -3.21 12.77
C PRO A 223 26.26 -2.65 11.60
N GLU A 224 26.71 -2.81 10.35
CA GLU A 224 25.99 -2.37 9.16
C GLU A 224 24.89 -3.36 8.77
N ALA A 225 25.18 -4.67 8.75
CA ALA A 225 24.19 -5.69 8.42
C ALA A 225 23.01 -5.72 9.41
N THR A 226 23.28 -5.52 10.70
CA THR A 226 22.24 -5.47 11.74
C THR A 226 21.48 -4.15 11.79
N ALA A 227 21.99 -3.09 11.16
CA ALA A 227 21.30 -1.80 11.10
C ALA A 227 19.96 -1.91 10.38
N LEU A 228 19.85 -2.75 9.35
CA LEU A 228 18.60 -2.99 8.63
C LEU A 228 17.56 -3.67 9.53
N LEU A 229 17.97 -4.64 10.36
CA LEU A 229 17.07 -5.25 11.35
C LEU A 229 16.60 -4.24 12.38
N ARG A 230 17.51 -3.43 12.93
CA ARG A 230 17.17 -2.35 13.87
C ARG A 230 16.22 -1.33 13.24
N GLN A 231 16.41 -0.98 11.96
CA GLN A 231 15.51 -0.11 11.21
C GLN A 231 14.10 -0.71 11.12
N GLU A 232 13.96 -1.98 10.76
CA GLU A 232 12.66 -2.64 10.67
C GLU A 232 11.98 -2.74 12.04
N LEU A 233 12.72 -3.04 13.11
CA LEU A 233 12.18 -3.08 14.48
C LEU A 233 11.67 -1.71 14.91
N ALA A 234 12.45 -0.65 14.65
CA ALA A 234 12.07 0.73 14.94
C ALA A 234 10.84 1.17 14.14
N TYR A 235 10.80 0.86 12.85
CA TYR A 235 9.66 1.17 11.99
C TYR A 235 8.40 0.39 12.39
N GLY A 236 8.54 -0.91 12.66
CA GLY A 236 7.46 -1.76 13.16
C GLY A 236 6.92 -1.27 14.51
N ALA A 237 7.80 -0.77 15.39
CA ALA A 237 7.38 -0.13 16.63
C ALA A 237 6.59 1.15 16.38
N PHE A 238 6.82 1.88 15.29
CA PHE A 238 6.15 3.14 14.99
C PHE A 238 4.78 2.98 14.30
N GLN A 239 4.55 1.90 13.54
CA GLN A 239 3.42 1.83 12.59
C GLN A 239 2.03 2.06 13.22
N GLU A 240 1.76 1.56 14.42
CA GLU A 240 0.43 1.53 15.05
C GLU A 240 0.38 2.28 16.39
N ILE A 241 1.07 3.42 16.48
CA ILE A 241 1.15 4.23 17.72
C ILE A 241 0.72 5.66 17.50
N GLU A 242 -0.24 6.09 18.31
CA GLU A 242 -0.70 7.48 18.36
C GLU A 242 -0.15 8.26 19.56
N SER A 243 0.41 7.58 20.55
CA SER A 243 0.90 8.23 21.77
C SER A 243 2.21 8.96 21.53
N TYR A 244 2.22 10.29 21.75
CA TYR A 244 3.42 11.12 21.67
C TYR A 244 4.57 10.56 22.51
N HIS A 245 4.32 10.16 23.77
CA HIS A 245 5.37 9.63 24.64
C HIS A 245 6.00 8.33 24.13
N LYS A 246 5.19 7.43 23.55
CA LYS A 246 5.68 6.18 22.94
C LYS A 246 6.49 6.45 21.67
N GLN A 247 6.02 7.36 20.83
CA GLN A 247 6.78 7.81 19.66
C GLN A 247 8.11 8.43 20.09
N LEU A 248 8.10 9.35 21.05
CA LEU A 248 9.32 9.99 21.56
C LEU A 248 10.31 8.96 22.13
N ALA A 249 9.83 7.92 22.81
CA ALA A 249 10.69 6.85 23.30
C ALA A 249 11.41 6.10 22.16
N ILE A 250 10.70 5.81 21.06
CA ILE A 250 11.30 5.22 19.84
C ILE A 250 12.38 6.15 19.30
N PHE A 251 12.06 7.43 19.10
CA PHE A 251 13.02 8.42 18.62
C PHE A 251 14.27 8.47 19.49
N ARG A 252 14.14 8.49 20.81
CA ARG A 252 15.30 8.49 21.72
C ARG A 252 16.23 7.28 21.52
N LEU A 253 15.69 6.10 21.17
CA LEU A 253 16.51 4.93 20.86
C LEU A 253 17.17 5.03 19.48
N ILE A 254 16.40 5.42 18.47
CA ILE A 254 16.90 5.56 17.09
C ILE A 254 18.02 6.62 17.03
N CYS A 255 17.83 7.76 17.70
CA CYS A 255 18.75 8.89 17.65
C CYS A 255 20.06 8.64 18.41
N LYS A 256 20.04 7.73 19.40
CA LYS A 256 21.23 7.30 20.15
C LYS A 256 21.99 6.16 19.45
N ASP A 257 21.40 5.55 18.43
CA ASP A 257 22.07 4.52 17.64
C ASP A 257 23.30 5.12 16.93
N LYS A 258 24.32 4.31 16.68
CA LYS A 258 25.52 4.74 15.95
C LYS A 258 25.33 4.67 14.44
N SER A 259 24.34 3.91 13.97
CA SER A 259 24.13 3.68 12.54
C SER A 259 23.45 4.88 11.85
N PRO A 260 24.02 5.39 10.74
CA PRO A 260 23.39 6.43 9.93
C PRO A 260 22.03 6.01 9.35
N VAL A 261 21.80 4.71 9.15
CA VAL A 261 20.52 4.17 8.65
C VAL A 261 19.38 4.50 9.60
N LEU A 262 19.63 4.37 10.91
CA LEU A 262 18.64 4.67 11.95
C LEU A 262 18.39 6.18 12.03
N HIS A 263 19.43 7.00 11.96
CA HIS A 263 19.24 8.46 11.93
C HIS A 263 18.44 8.92 10.71
N ARG A 264 18.66 8.31 9.53
CA ARG A 264 17.82 8.56 8.34
C ARG A 264 16.38 8.12 8.55
N LEU A 265 16.15 7.00 9.23
CA LEU A 265 14.81 6.58 9.62
C LEU A 265 14.16 7.63 10.54
N ALA A 266 14.87 8.19 11.52
CA ALA A 266 14.32 9.26 12.35
C ALA A 266 13.87 10.46 11.51
N VAL A 267 14.71 10.93 10.58
CA VAL A 267 14.37 12.02 9.65
C VAL A 267 13.11 11.71 8.85
N TYR A 268 12.99 10.48 8.35
CA TYR A 268 11.80 10.01 7.63
C TYR A 268 10.56 9.98 8.53
N LEU A 269 10.65 9.41 9.73
CA LEU A 269 9.49 9.25 10.62
C LEU A 269 8.93 10.59 11.12
N VAL A 270 9.78 11.62 11.34
CA VAL A 270 9.29 12.96 11.72
C VAL A 270 8.39 13.58 10.64
N GLN A 271 8.54 13.16 9.38
CA GLN A 271 7.75 13.66 8.25
C GLN A 271 6.41 12.93 8.07
N GLU A 272 6.22 11.81 8.76
CA GLU A 272 4.98 11.05 8.67
C GLU A 272 3.86 11.81 9.37
N LEU A 273 2.68 11.92 8.72
CA LEU A 273 1.53 12.68 9.24
C LEU A 273 1.10 12.26 10.65
N LYS A 274 1.28 10.99 10.99
CA LYS A 274 0.94 10.42 12.30
C LYS A 274 1.99 10.72 13.39
N CYS A 275 3.14 11.29 13.01
CA CYS A 275 4.19 11.64 13.95
C CYS A 275 3.82 12.92 14.71
N LYS A 276 3.79 12.81 16.04
CA LYS A 276 3.59 13.92 16.96
C LYS A 276 4.92 14.46 17.52
N VAL A 277 6.02 13.74 17.31
CA VAL A 277 7.36 14.17 17.71
C VAL A 277 7.85 15.22 16.73
N THR A 278 8.36 16.32 17.28
CA THR A 278 8.86 17.47 16.55
C THR A 278 10.38 17.51 16.56
N TRP A 279 10.97 18.34 15.71
CA TRP A 279 12.41 18.58 15.72
C TRP A 279 12.91 19.16 17.04
N ASP A 280 12.10 19.99 17.71
CA ASP A 280 12.42 20.52 19.04
C ASP A 280 12.68 19.42 20.05
N ASP A 281 11.87 18.36 20.02
CA ASP A 281 12.03 17.20 20.90
C ASP A 281 13.35 16.46 20.64
N LEU A 282 13.92 16.61 19.44
CA LEU A 282 15.14 15.95 18.99
C LEU A 282 16.40 16.81 19.14
N LYS A 283 16.28 18.08 19.56
CA LYS A 283 17.42 19.00 19.82
C LYS A 283 18.60 18.36 20.56
N PRO A 284 18.39 17.57 21.63
CA PRO A 284 19.49 16.93 22.36
C PRO A 284 20.32 15.95 21.52
N TYR A 285 19.81 15.49 20.38
CA TYR A 285 20.43 14.49 19.51
C TYR A 285 21.05 15.08 18.24
N TYR A 286 20.99 16.39 18.07
CA TYR A 286 21.45 17.06 16.84
C TYR A 286 22.94 16.81 16.53
N GLN A 287 23.80 16.65 17.53
CA GLN A 287 25.21 16.32 17.30
C GLN A 287 25.40 14.93 16.65
N GLY A 288 24.51 13.97 16.90
CA GLY A 288 24.54 12.67 16.23
C GLY A 288 23.99 12.74 14.81
N MET A 289 23.02 13.64 14.58
CA MET A 289 22.37 13.85 13.29
C MET A 289 23.03 14.91 12.40
N SER A 290 24.04 15.63 12.90
CA SER A 290 24.68 16.74 12.20
C SER A 290 25.35 16.29 10.90
N ASN A 291 25.77 15.04 10.82
CA ASN A 291 26.31 14.44 9.59
C ASN A 291 25.24 14.17 8.52
N LEU A 292 23.96 14.24 8.90
CA LEU A 292 22.80 14.24 8.00
C LEU A 292 22.24 15.66 7.81
N SER A 293 22.95 16.71 8.26
CA SER A 293 22.51 18.10 8.11
C SER A 293 22.25 18.47 6.66
N ASP A 294 22.98 17.89 5.69
CA ASP A 294 22.68 18.06 4.27
C ASP A 294 21.31 17.45 3.92
N LEU A 295 20.98 16.26 4.42
CA LEU A 295 19.66 15.63 4.22
C LEU A 295 18.53 16.41 4.92
N VAL A 296 18.79 16.89 6.15
CA VAL A 296 17.86 17.75 6.91
C VAL A 296 17.69 19.10 6.21
N ARG A 297 18.75 19.66 5.63
CA ARG A 297 18.73 20.90 4.84
C ARG A 297 17.98 20.67 3.54
N ASP A 298 18.33 19.66 2.76
CA ASP A 298 17.71 19.31 1.47
C ASP A 298 16.23 19.02 1.64
N LEU A 299 15.80 18.41 2.75
CA LEU A 299 14.39 18.18 3.07
C LEU A 299 13.70 19.36 3.77
N GLY A 300 14.42 20.45 4.08
CA GLY A 300 13.84 21.66 4.67
C GLY A 300 13.42 21.53 6.13
N LEU A 301 14.16 20.80 6.96
CA LEU A 301 13.70 20.29 8.26
C LEU A 301 14.36 20.95 9.50
N SER A 302 15.17 22.00 9.35
CA SER A 302 15.66 22.80 10.49
C SER A 302 14.66 23.90 10.89
N GLN A 303 14.61 24.25 12.18
CA GLN A 303 13.79 25.37 12.69
C GLN A 303 14.16 26.73 12.09
N ASP A 304 15.43 26.91 11.74
CA ASP A 304 15.98 28.15 11.18
C ASP A 304 16.28 28.03 9.68
N ALA A 305 16.17 26.83 9.10
CA ALA A 305 16.21 26.68 7.66
C ALA A 305 14.82 26.95 7.10
N PRO A 306 14.66 27.83 6.11
CA PRO A 306 13.38 27.96 5.42
C PRO A 306 13.00 26.59 4.88
N LYS A 307 11.89 25.99 5.35
CA LYS A 307 11.52 24.64 4.90
C LYS A 307 11.48 24.66 3.37
N HIS A 308 12.32 23.89 2.70
CA HIS A 308 12.22 23.79 1.25
C HIS A 308 10.82 23.31 0.91
N CYS A 309 10.18 23.99 -0.03
CA CYS A 309 8.84 23.64 -0.42
C CYS A 309 8.87 22.21 -1.01
N PHE A 310 8.24 21.25 -0.33
CA PHE A 310 8.22 19.85 -0.76
C PHE A 310 7.73 19.69 -2.21
N ILE A 311 6.72 20.47 -2.58
CA ILE A 311 6.19 20.53 -3.95
C ILE A 311 7.28 21.03 -4.92
N PHE A 312 7.96 22.13 -4.62
CA PHE A 312 9.06 22.64 -5.45
C PHE A 312 10.15 21.59 -5.64
N GLN A 313 10.65 21.02 -4.53
CA GLN A 313 11.73 20.05 -4.56
C GLN A 313 11.35 18.80 -5.36
N THR A 314 10.16 18.26 -5.13
CA THR A 314 9.71 17.04 -5.80
C THR A 314 9.52 17.29 -7.29
N ILE A 315 8.93 18.42 -7.69
CA ILE A 315 8.69 18.72 -9.10
C ILE A 315 10.00 19.03 -9.84
N SER A 316 10.92 19.78 -9.21
CA SER A 316 12.23 20.04 -9.82
C SER A 316 13.11 18.79 -9.94
N ASN A 317 13.16 17.94 -8.90
CA ASN A 317 14.06 16.79 -8.88
C ASN A 317 13.52 15.57 -9.63
N MET A 318 12.23 15.25 -9.47
CA MET A 318 11.63 14.06 -10.09
C MET A 318 11.11 14.33 -11.49
N TYR A 319 10.64 15.55 -11.76
CA TYR A 319 9.97 15.91 -13.01
C TYR A 319 10.74 16.95 -13.83
N GLY A 320 11.95 17.36 -13.43
CA GLY A 320 12.82 18.26 -14.21
C GLY A 320 12.32 19.70 -14.34
N VAL A 321 11.31 20.11 -13.58
CA VAL A 321 10.69 21.43 -13.76
C VAL A 321 11.55 22.54 -13.16
N SER A 322 11.88 23.52 -13.98
CA SER A 322 12.60 24.73 -13.62
C SER A 322 11.62 25.81 -13.15
N LEU A 323 11.70 26.17 -11.86
CA LEU A 323 10.81 27.15 -11.24
C LEU A 323 11.60 28.39 -10.80
N SER A 324 11.03 29.58 -11.00
CA SER A 324 11.65 30.86 -10.61
C SER A 324 11.54 31.15 -9.11
N GLN A 325 10.61 30.49 -8.40
CA GLN A 325 10.39 30.64 -6.97
C GLN A 325 10.57 29.30 -6.24
N SER A 326 11.35 29.31 -5.15
CA SER A 326 11.67 28.12 -4.36
C SER A 326 10.67 27.81 -3.25
N ASP A 327 9.77 28.74 -2.93
CA ASP A 327 8.72 28.53 -1.93
C ASP A 327 7.31 28.68 -2.53
N LEU A 328 6.64 27.55 -2.77
CA LEU A 328 5.28 27.53 -3.30
C LEU A 328 4.20 27.55 -2.22
N ARG A 329 4.55 27.57 -0.92
CA ARG A 329 3.57 27.44 0.17
C ARG A 329 2.55 28.57 0.19
N LEU A 330 3.00 29.81 -0.05
CA LEU A 330 2.13 30.98 -0.11
C LEU A 330 1.07 30.86 -1.21
N PHE A 331 1.39 30.16 -2.30
CA PHE A 331 0.48 29.96 -3.43
C PHE A 331 -0.57 28.89 -3.18
N TYR A 332 -0.18 27.82 -2.49
CA TYR A 332 -1.12 26.75 -2.13
C TYR A 332 -1.98 27.12 -0.93
N GLY A 333 -1.51 27.99 -0.04
CA GLY A 333 -2.23 28.42 1.16
C GLY A 333 -2.74 27.22 1.96
N MET A 334 -4.05 27.18 2.18
CA MET A 334 -4.72 26.10 2.91
C MET A 334 -4.73 24.73 2.21
N HIS A 335 -4.41 24.67 0.91
CA HIS A 335 -4.36 23.42 0.13
C HIS A 335 -3.00 22.74 0.16
N TYR A 336 -1.99 23.38 0.76
CA TYR A 336 -0.60 22.92 0.69
C TYR A 336 -0.42 21.51 1.23
N ASP A 337 -0.88 21.25 2.46
CA ASP A 337 -0.67 19.95 3.12
C ASP A 337 -1.36 18.81 2.35
N ARG A 338 -2.59 19.05 1.87
CA ARG A 338 -3.32 18.07 1.04
C ARG A 338 -2.61 17.80 -0.30
N ALA A 339 -2.05 18.84 -0.93
CA ALA A 339 -1.30 18.68 -2.17
C ALA A 339 0.01 17.90 -1.94
N VAL A 340 0.71 18.18 -0.84
CA VAL A 340 1.90 17.41 -0.42
C VAL A 340 1.57 15.93 -0.23
N ASP A 341 0.46 15.62 0.44
CA ASP A 341 0.04 14.22 0.67
C ASP A 341 -0.19 13.48 -0.65
N LYS A 342 -0.89 14.09 -1.59
CA LYS A 342 -1.16 13.48 -2.91
C LYS A 342 0.08 13.32 -3.76
N LEU A 343 0.98 14.30 -3.71
CA LEU A 343 2.26 14.19 -4.40
C LEU A 343 3.14 13.09 -3.79
N ARG A 344 3.18 12.97 -2.46
CA ARG A 344 3.94 11.93 -1.76
C ARG A 344 3.38 10.51 -2.01
N GLU A 345 2.06 10.35 -1.98
CA GLU A 345 1.36 9.11 -2.32
C GLU A 345 1.71 8.69 -3.77
N SER A 346 1.74 9.66 -4.68
CA SER A 346 2.15 9.46 -6.07
C SER A 346 3.59 8.96 -6.19
N VAL A 347 4.56 9.71 -5.65
CA VAL A 347 5.98 9.31 -5.69
C VAL A 347 6.18 7.87 -5.19
N SER A 348 5.51 7.51 -4.10
CA SER A 348 5.61 6.17 -3.51
C SER A 348 5.06 5.06 -4.42
N ASN A 349 4.00 5.36 -5.17
CA ASN A 349 3.36 4.40 -6.07
C ASN A 349 4.06 4.24 -7.42
N TYR A 350 5.00 5.13 -7.79
CA TYR A 350 5.62 5.15 -9.11
C TYR A 350 6.18 3.78 -9.55
N HIS A 351 6.89 3.10 -8.65
CA HIS A 351 7.46 1.77 -8.93
C HIS A 351 6.56 0.59 -8.51
N GLN A 352 5.53 0.84 -7.70
CA GLN A 352 4.71 -0.22 -7.09
C GLN A 352 3.42 -0.49 -7.88
N SER A 353 2.75 0.56 -8.33
CA SER A 353 1.48 0.50 -9.04
C SER A 353 1.33 1.70 -9.97
N PRO A 354 1.62 1.54 -11.28
CA PRO A 354 1.47 2.60 -12.27
C PRO A 354 0.07 3.24 -12.30
N SER A 355 -0.98 2.45 -12.05
CA SER A 355 -2.36 2.94 -11.99
C SER A 355 -2.62 3.80 -10.76
N GLU A 356 -2.09 3.41 -9.60
CA GLU A 356 -2.22 4.23 -8.37
C GLU A 356 -1.38 5.50 -8.47
N TYR A 357 -0.15 5.40 -9.00
CA TYR A 357 0.70 6.54 -9.30
C TYR A 357 -0.06 7.62 -10.05
N ILE A 358 -0.64 7.28 -11.20
CA ILE A 358 -1.35 8.22 -12.06
C ILE A 358 -2.60 8.78 -11.38
N ARG A 359 -3.37 7.93 -10.68
CA ARG A 359 -4.54 8.38 -9.91
C ARG A 359 -4.16 9.43 -8.86
N THR A 360 -3.12 9.17 -8.08
CA THR A 360 -2.70 10.07 -7.00
C THR A 360 -2.03 11.34 -7.53
N PHE A 361 -1.27 11.25 -8.62
CA PHE A 361 -0.72 12.41 -9.31
C PHE A 361 -1.83 13.32 -9.85
N HIS A 362 -2.90 12.75 -10.40
CA HIS A 362 -4.05 13.50 -10.87
C HIS A 362 -4.74 14.27 -9.74
N GLN A 363 -4.86 13.66 -8.56
CA GLN A 363 -5.39 14.33 -7.37
C GLN A 363 -4.49 15.49 -6.94
N PHE A 364 -3.17 15.33 -7.03
CA PHE A 364 -2.22 16.42 -6.80
C PHE A 364 -2.41 17.57 -7.81
N ALA A 365 -2.35 17.27 -9.11
CA ALA A 365 -2.53 18.28 -10.16
C ALA A 365 -3.89 19.00 -10.06
N HIS A 366 -4.89 18.29 -9.56
CA HIS A 366 -6.20 18.85 -9.29
C HIS A 366 -6.18 19.91 -8.18
N LEU A 367 -5.57 19.57 -7.03
CA LEU A 367 -5.38 20.50 -5.93
C LEU A 367 -4.52 21.70 -6.33
N THR A 368 -3.54 21.49 -7.21
CA THR A 368 -2.73 22.57 -7.79
C THR A 368 -3.59 23.58 -8.56
N LEU A 369 -4.56 23.13 -9.35
CA LEU A 369 -5.45 24.02 -10.09
C LEU A 369 -6.40 24.80 -9.16
N ILE A 370 -6.89 24.16 -8.10
CA ILE A 370 -7.72 24.82 -7.07
C ILE A 370 -6.90 25.90 -6.37
N ALA A 371 -5.69 25.57 -5.94
CA ALA A 371 -4.76 26.52 -5.32
C ALA A 371 -4.48 27.72 -6.24
N PHE A 372 -4.23 27.47 -7.53
CA PHE A 372 -4.04 28.56 -8.49
C PHE A 372 -5.28 29.45 -8.62
N TYR A 373 -6.46 28.86 -8.68
CA TYR A 373 -7.72 29.60 -8.76
C TYR A 373 -7.91 30.56 -7.60
N GLU A 374 -7.79 30.05 -6.38
CA GLU A 374 -7.97 30.86 -5.17
C GLU A 374 -6.85 31.90 -5.02
N TYR A 375 -5.66 31.62 -5.55
CA TYR A 375 -4.58 32.60 -5.59
C TYR A 375 -4.86 33.78 -6.54
N VAL A 376 -5.42 33.51 -7.73
CA VAL A 376 -5.73 34.56 -8.72
C VAL A 376 -7.03 35.30 -8.37
N PHE A 377 -8.01 34.61 -7.80
CA PHE A 377 -9.32 35.14 -7.40
C PHE A 377 -9.61 34.88 -5.91
N PRO A 378 -8.94 35.57 -4.97
CA PRO A 378 -9.10 35.32 -3.54
C PRO A 378 -10.52 35.56 -3.02
N SER A 379 -11.25 36.47 -3.66
CA SER A 379 -12.65 36.81 -3.35
C SER A 379 -13.65 35.70 -3.70
N GLU A 380 -13.22 34.70 -4.49
CA GLU A 380 -14.03 33.57 -4.93
C GLU A 380 -13.65 32.26 -4.20
N SER A 381 -12.79 32.35 -3.17
CA SER A 381 -12.40 31.20 -2.35
C SER A 381 -13.61 30.60 -1.61
N GLY A 382 -13.76 29.27 -1.70
CA GLY A 382 -14.84 28.54 -1.01
C GLY A 382 -16.24 28.67 -1.62
N LEU A 383 -16.42 29.37 -2.74
CA LEU A 383 -17.74 29.63 -3.36
C LEU A 383 -18.24 28.55 -4.33
N HIS A 384 -17.42 27.56 -4.67
CA HIS A 384 -17.80 26.54 -5.65
C HIS A 384 -18.13 25.18 -4.99
N ASP A 385 -19.43 24.87 -4.84
CA ASP A 385 -19.91 23.50 -4.56
C ASP A 385 -19.47 22.47 -5.64
N GLY A 386 -18.96 22.96 -6.77
CA GLY A 386 -18.41 22.19 -7.89
C GLY A 386 -17.03 21.57 -7.67
N TYR A 387 -16.33 21.82 -6.56
CA TYR A 387 -15.04 21.15 -6.27
C TYR A 387 -15.16 19.62 -6.25
N ALA A 388 -16.33 19.07 -5.89
CA ALA A 388 -16.60 17.63 -6.01
C ALA A 388 -16.71 17.15 -7.47
N ALA A 389 -17.32 17.93 -8.36
CA ALA A 389 -17.40 17.61 -9.80
C ALA A 389 -16.04 17.73 -10.51
N LEU A 390 -15.16 18.55 -9.93
CA LEU A 390 -13.77 18.78 -10.28
C LEU A 390 -12.86 17.59 -9.89
N THR A 391 -13.24 16.82 -8.85
CA THR A 391 -12.61 15.52 -8.51
C THR A 391 -13.08 14.34 -9.37
N ASP A 392 -14.16 14.51 -10.14
CA ASP A 392 -14.67 13.50 -11.05
C ASP A 392 -13.84 13.45 -12.35
N ARG A 393 -13.68 12.25 -12.92
CA ARG A 393 -12.81 11.96 -14.09
C ARG A 393 -13.28 12.59 -15.42
N LYS A 394 -14.11 13.64 -15.40
CA LYS A 394 -14.61 14.31 -16.60
C LYS A 394 -13.63 15.39 -17.07
N VAL A 395 -13.65 15.66 -18.37
CA VAL A 395 -12.83 16.69 -19.02
C VAL A 395 -13.16 18.05 -18.42
N LEU A 396 -12.16 18.68 -17.80
CA LEU A 396 -12.24 19.92 -16.99
C LEU A 396 -12.69 21.18 -17.75
N THR A 397 -12.78 21.11 -19.09
CA THR A 397 -13.05 22.27 -19.95
C THR A 397 -14.42 22.91 -19.72
N HIS A 398 -15.35 22.18 -19.10
CA HIS A 398 -16.74 22.63 -18.90
C HIS A 398 -17.10 22.94 -17.45
N THR A 399 -16.20 22.69 -16.49
CA THR A 399 -16.42 22.88 -15.05
C THR A 399 -15.65 24.07 -14.46
N LEU A 400 -14.83 24.74 -15.27
CA LEU A 400 -14.14 25.98 -14.89
C LEU A 400 -15.04 27.18 -15.19
N PRO A 401 -14.93 28.31 -14.47
CA PRO A 401 -15.77 29.48 -14.69
C PRO A 401 -15.73 29.95 -16.15
N ASN A 402 -16.91 30.12 -16.75
CA ASN A 402 -17.04 30.58 -18.13
C ASN A 402 -16.55 32.03 -18.24
N GLY A 403 -15.64 32.30 -19.19
CA GLY A 403 -15.29 33.68 -19.59
C GLY A 403 -13.81 34.06 -19.49
N LEU A 404 -12.94 33.18 -18.98
CA LEU A 404 -11.49 33.42 -18.93
C LEU A 404 -10.76 32.37 -19.76
N ASP A 405 -10.16 32.79 -20.88
CA ASP A 405 -9.44 31.90 -21.82
C ASP A 405 -8.27 31.17 -21.13
N THR A 406 -7.68 31.80 -20.11
CA THR A 406 -6.69 31.24 -19.19
C THR A 406 -7.11 29.89 -18.58
N TRP A 407 -8.39 29.71 -18.23
CA TRP A 407 -8.87 28.48 -17.61
C TRP A 407 -9.04 27.33 -18.61
N LYS A 408 -9.49 27.65 -19.83
CA LYS A 408 -9.53 26.67 -20.92
C LYS A 408 -8.13 26.18 -21.27
N GLU A 409 -7.17 27.09 -21.27
CA GLU A 409 -5.76 26.81 -21.55
C GLU A 409 -5.14 25.91 -20.47
N LEU A 410 -5.32 26.22 -19.18
CA LEU A 410 -4.83 25.39 -18.07
C LEU A 410 -5.53 24.03 -17.97
N GLY A 411 -6.85 23.99 -18.21
CA GLY A 411 -7.60 22.74 -18.31
C GLY A 411 -7.07 21.86 -19.45
N SER A 412 -6.77 22.47 -20.61
CA SER A 412 -6.15 21.78 -21.75
C SER A 412 -4.75 21.25 -21.42
N MET A 413 -3.91 22.04 -20.75
CA MET A 413 -2.58 21.62 -20.27
C MET A 413 -2.67 20.45 -19.29
N ARG A 414 -3.62 20.48 -18.34
CA ARG A 414 -3.90 19.37 -17.42
C ARG A 414 -4.40 18.13 -18.14
N ASN A 415 -5.23 18.25 -19.19
CA ASN A 415 -5.69 17.09 -19.96
C ASN A 415 -4.54 16.44 -20.77
N ARG A 416 -3.40 17.12 -20.99
CA ARG A 416 -2.18 16.48 -21.54
C ARG A 416 -1.55 15.48 -20.57
N VAL A 417 -1.92 15.57 -19.29
CA VAL A 417 -1.48 14.73 -18.17
C VAL A 417 -2.48 13.57 -17.93
N ASP A 418 -3.56 13.46 -18.71
CA ASP A 418 -4.62 12.49 -18.45
C ASP A 418 -4.19 11.03 -18.58
N HIS A 419 -4.98 10.17 -17.92
CA HIS A 419 -4.79 8.73 -17.87
C HIS A 419 -4.75 8.17 -19.30
N PRO A 420 -3.74 7.33 -19.66
CA PRO A 420 -3.58 6.81 -21.02
C PRO A 420 -4.90 6.28 -21.57
N VAL A 421 -5.30 6.75 -22.75
CA VAL A 421 -6.53 6.32 -23.42
C VAL A 421 -6.21 5.07 -24.22
N ASP A 422 -6.97 4.00 -23.97
CA ASP A 422 -6.90 2.81 -24.79
C ASP A 422 -7.37 3.15 -26.21
N LYS A 423 -6.45 3.03 -27.17
CA LYS A 423 -6.67 3.37 -28.58
C LYS A 423 -7.83 2.58 -29.20
N LYS A 424 -8.14 1.38 -28.69
CA LYS A 424 -9.24 0.54 -29.19
C LYS A 424 -10.59 0.97 -28.64
N THR A 425 -10.67 1.27 -27.34
CA THR A 425 -11.94 1.58 -26.67
C THR A 425 -12.24 3.07 -26.59
N LYS A 426 -11.27 3.94 -26.92
CA LYS A 426 -11.33 5.41 -26.74
C LYS A 426 -11.72 5.82 -25.31
N SER A 427 -11.49 4.93 -24.35
CA SER A 427 -11.74 5.13 -22.93
C SER A 427 -10.42 5.09 -22.17
N HIS A 428 -10.37 5.67 -20.97
CA HIS A 428 -9.17 5.57 -20.14
C HIS A 428 -8.84 4.10 -19.87
N SER A 429 -7.59 3.71 -20.14
CA SER A 429 -7.11 2.35 -19.92
C SER A 429 -7.30 1.97 -18.45
N LYS A 430 -7.80 0.77 -18.14
CA LYS A 430 -7.93 0.31 -16.75
C LYS A 430 -6.61 -0.21 -16.16
N LYS A 431 -5.60 -0.42 -16.99
CA LYS A 431 -4.27 -0.93 -16.62
C LYS A 431 -3.21 -0.15 -17.35
N ILE A 432 -2.20 0.32 -16.62
CA ILE A 432 -1.11 1.11 -17.18
C ILE A 432 0.17 0.29 -17.07
N THR A 433 0.89 0.15 -18.17
CA THR A 433 2.18 -0.53 -18.17
C THR A 433 3.28 0.39 -17.61
N VAL A 434 4.42 -0.20 -17.25
CA VAL A 434 5.59 0.57 -16.78
C VAL A 434 6.10 1.50 -17.89
N GLU A 435 6.14 1.00 -19.15
CA GLU A 435 6.53 1.79 -20.32
C GLU A 435 5.61 3.00 -20.56
N GLU A 436 4.29 2.81 -20.36
CA GLU A 436 3.33 3.91 -20.44
C GLU A 436 3.50 4.93 -19.31
N ALA A 437 3.88 4.48 -18.10
CA ALA A 437 4.19 5.37 -16.98
C ALA A 437 5.49 6.18 -17.19
N GLU A 438 6.52 5.56 -17.74
CA GLU A 438 7.78 6.25 -18.11
C GLU A 438 7.56 7.27 -19.24
N PHE A 439 6.76 6.91 -20.25
CA PHE A 439 6.37 7.85 -21.30
C PHE A 439 5.54 9.01 -20.76
N LEU A 440 4.65 8.74 -19.79
CA LEU A 440 3.90 9.79 -19.11
C LEU A 440 4.83 10.73 -18.35
N LEU A 441 5.88 10.25 -17.70
CA LEU A 441 6.83 11.10 -16.95
C LEU A 441 7.47 12.19 -17.84
N LYS A 442 7.85 11.85 -19.08
CA LYS A 442 8.37 12.84 -20.05
C LYS A 442 7.32 13.87 -20.47
N ARG A 443 6.05 13.47 -20.55
CA ARG A 443 4.94 14.39 -20.85
C ARG A 443 4.58 15.26 -19.65
N LEU A 444 4.74 14.72 -18.44
CA LEU A 444 4.54 15.43 -17.18
C LEU A 444 5.51 16.58 -17.03
N GLU A 445 6.80 16.37 -17.32
CA GLU A 445 7.82 17.43 -17.30
C GLU A 445 7.37 18.66 -18.12
N VAL A 446 7.03 18.45 -19.39
CA VAL A 446 6.60 19.54 -20.30
C VAL A 446 5.31 20.21 -19.79
N ALA A 447 4.29 19.43 -19.44
CA ALA A 447 3.01 19.97 -19.01
C ALA A 447 3.11 20.72 -17.68
N LEU A 448 3.89 20.22 -16.72
CA LEU A 448 4.11 20.90 -15.44
C LEU A 448 4.94 22.16 -15.64
N GLN A 449 5.97 22.13 -16.48
CA GLN A 449 6.73 23.33 -16.83
C GLN A 449 5.83 24.41 -17.42
N GLU A 450 4.92 24.06 -18.34
CA GLU A 450 3.94 24.99 -18.91
C GLU A 450 3.00 25.55 -17.83
N ILE A 451 2.40 24.67 -17.01
CA ILE A 451 1.45 25.07 -15.95
C ILE A 451 2.11 26.00 -14.94
N PHE A 452 3.29 25.63 -14.42
CA PHE A 452 3.97 26.43 -13.40
C PHE A 452 4.62 27.70 -13.97
N SER A 453 5.15 27.69 -15.19
CA SER A 453 5.63 28.92 -15.85
C SER A 453 4.47 29.90 -16.08
N PHE A 454 3.33 29.40 -16.53
CA PHE A 454 2.13 30.22 -16.71
C PHE A 454 1.64 30.78 -15.36
N TRP A 455 1.57 29.93 -14.34
CA TRP A 455 1.14 30.31 -12.99
C TRP A 455 2.06 31.35 -12.36
N LEU A 456 3.38 31.09 -12.31
CA LEU A 456 4.35 31.99 -11.65
C LEU A 456 4.44 33.37 -12.32
N ASN A 457 3.99 33.49 -13.57
CA ASN A 457 3.92 34.75 -14.31
C ASN A 457 2.54 35.43 -14.23
N SER A 458 1.53 34.79 -13.62
CA SER A 458 0.19 35.34 -13.45
C SER A 458 0.11 36.24 -12.21
N SER A 459 -0.44 37.44 -12.36
CA SER A 459 -0.68 38.38 -11.26
C SER A 459 -2.03 38.12 -10.58
N SER A 460 -2.10 38.27 -9.26
CA SER A 460 -3.37 38.21 -8.52
C SER A 460 -4.29 39.34 -8.97
N ILE A 461 -5.53 39.03 -9.33
CA ILE A 461 -6.49 40.06 -9.75
C ILE A 461 -7.12 40.64 -8.48
N THR A 462 -6.75 41.88 -8.13
CA THR A 462 -7.45 42.63 -7.10
C THR A 462 -8.82 43.03 -7.63
N THR A 463 -9.86 42.25 -7.31
CA THR A 463 -11.23 42.68 -7.56
C THR A 463 -11.53 43.85 -6.62
N THR A 464 -11.36 45.08 -7.09
CA THR A 464 -12.02 46.24 -6.49
C THR A 464 -13.52 46.00 -6.62
N VAL A 465 -14.15 45.56 -5.53
CA VAL A 465 -15.61 45.54 -5.41
C VAL A 465 -16.05 47.00 -5.43
N SER A 466 -16.42 47.51 -6.60
CA SER A 466 -17.28 48.69 -6.69
C SER A 466 -18.65 48.23 -6.22
N ILE A 467 -18.96 48.51 -4.95
CA ILE A 467 -20.29 48.35 -4.38
C ILE A 467 -21.21 49.35 -5.10
N PRO A 468 -22.29 48.92 -5.79
CA PRO A 468 -23.38 49.82 -6.15
C PRO A 468 -24.21 50.22 -4.93
#